data_AF-A0A820R972-F1
#
_entry.id   AF-A0A820R972-F1
#
_cell.length_a   1.000
_cell.length_b   1.000
_cell.length_c   1.000
_cell.angle_alpha   90.00
_cell.angle_beta   90.00
_cell.angle_gamma   90.00
#
_symmetry.space_group_name_H-M   'P 1'
#
loop_
_entity.id
_entity.type
_entity.pdbx_description
1 polymer ?
#
loop_
_entity_poly.entity_id
_entity_poly.type
_entity_poly.pdbx_seq_one_letter_code
_entity_poly.pdbx_strand_id
1 'polypeptide(L)'
;MDKKSMIDFVDCWFSRVHQSMIDTLNIPLTSQAEKHSEALKKELGTTKSMSLLEMASNSGLLSTICTMYFSQTDGSRLPTRRFFQYESIVKTALNSLHRKLPTIDISQVIRILANITSCVYQNPASSFINHDEIKEICVQTIKTSTTKTDDIHHFERQASEMVRVICDHVGILTLRSKSLYGFLHQAFQGYFTCLKLLETDTSEKQKFVVDGFSREKKIQLVTQRLCHHMSDQRFRVPIALAFGKISSSWSLGDFEDLCYELIQTQHEYDSFLPLGAYVLINCVDDFVNYPSNDILFDAFNRLITAAGQHEWLIVCPFLLDQITNTLRKFRKDIVSLWIAEFLSQNSSHNIQTITAFCQLLEGKPHEFENIQWLDQKSCSMIQSLLILDNENSGFAIDRLLVKIAFSNHQLLSSNSTTFRGFLIDKQMESNSIPVFLFPLIIALYGGLAREGQSVVFNPRHIHRESSVLTPILVRFLSENDHDKQDQRLKKLQQECLQLFVMRMEKHEESSDAILFPIRFYAFA
;
A
#
# COMPACT_ATOMS: atom_id res chain seq x y z
N MET A 1 -20.09 4.02 -18.46
CA MET A 1 -20.86 2.97 -19.17
C MET A 1 -21.06 1.82 -18.20
N ASP A 2 -22.23 1.19 -18.12
CA ASP A 2 -22.42 0.04 -17.23
C ASP A 2 -21.81 -1.25 -17.85
N LYS A 3 -21.70 -2.32 -17.05
CA LYS A 3 -21.02 -3.57 -17.48
C LYS A 3 -21.68 -4.20 -18.71
N LYS A 4 -23.01 -4.14 -18.79
CA LYS A 4 -23.77 -4.67 -19.92
C LYS A 4 -23.48 -3.87 -21.20
N SER A 5 -23.55 -2.55 -21.12
CA SER A 5 -23.26 -1.66 -22.24
C SER A 5 -21.80 -1.78 -22.73
N MET A 6 -20.85 -2.05 -21.82
CA MET A 6 -19.46 -2.33 -22.20
C MET A 6 -19.35 -3.62 -23.03
N ILE A 7 -20.01 -4.69 -22.61
CA ILE A 7 -20.03 -5.97 -23.32
C ILE A 7 -20.67 -5.79 -24.71
N ASP A 8 -21.84 -5.16 -24.76
CA ASP A 8 -22.58 -4.93 -26.00
C ASP A 8 -21.75 -4.08 -26.99
N PHE A 9 -21.01 -3.08 -26.47
CA PHE A 9 -20.10 -2.27 -27.29
C PHE A 9 -18.97 -3.11 -27.90
N VAL A 10 -18.33 -3.98 -27.10
CA VAL A 10 -17.22 -4.84 -27.59
C VAL A 10 -17.72 -5.76 -28.70
N ASP A 11 -18.88 -6.40 -28.53
CA ASP A 11 -19.49 -7.26 -29.53
C ASP A 11 -19.77 -6.49 -30.83
N CYS A 12 -20.41 -5.32 -30.73
CA CYS A 12 -20.68 -4.47 -31.89
C CYS A 12 -19.40 -3.99 -32.58
N TRP A 13 -18.37 -3.65 -31.82
CA TRP A 13 -17.11 -3.14 -32.35
C TRP A 13 -16.39 -4.21 -33.18
N PHE A 14 -16.17 -5.40 -32.61
CA PHE A 14 -15.48 -6.48 -33.33
C PHE A 14 -16.27 -6.97 -34.53
N SER A 15 -17.61 -7.08 -34.40
CA SER A 15 -18.48 -7.44 -35.52
C SER A 15 -18.32 -6.46 -36.68
N ARG A 16 -18.36 -5.14 -36.42
CA ARG A 16 -18.22 -4.11 -37.45
C ARG A 16 -16.84 -4.07 -38.09
N VAL A 17 -15.77 -4.21 -37.30
CA VAL A 17 -14.40 -4.20 -37.83
C VAL A 17 -14.13 -5.42 -38.70
N HIS A 18 -14.53 -6.61 -38.25
CA HIS A 18 -14.42 -7.82 -39.06
C HIS A 18 -15.30 -7.73 -40.30
N GLN A 19 -16.55 -7.25 -40.21
CA GLN A 19 -17.39 -7.06 -41.39
C GLN A 19 -16.73 -6.12 -42.41
N SER A 20 -16.18 -4.99 -41.96
CA SER A 20 -15.44 -4.08 -42.83
C SER A 20 -14.23 -4.76 -43.50
N MET A 21 -13.54 -5.67 -42.81
CA MET A 21 -12.45 -6.45 -43.41
C MET A 21 -12.95 -7.50 -44.41
N ILE A 22 -14.07 -8.17 -44.12
CA ILE A 22 -14.73 -9.10 -45.05
C ILE A 22 -15.09 -8.35 -46.34
N ASP A 23 -15.73 -7.19 -46.21
CA ASP A 23 -16.17 -6.38 -47.34
C ASP A 23 -14.99 -5.85 -48.18
N THR A 24 -13.83 -5.59 -47.53
CA THR A 24 -12.64 -5.03 -48.20
C THR A 24 -11.70 -6.11 -48.75
N LEU A 25 -11.62 -7.27 -48.11
CA LEU A 25 -10.63 -8.33 -48.40
C LEU A 25 -11.25 -9.63 -48.93
N ASN A 26 -12.58 -9.76 -48.97
CA ASN A 26 -13.32 -10.94 -49.43
C ASN A 26 -12.97 -12.26 -48.69
N ILE A 27 -12.63 -12.18 -47.40
CA ILE A 27 -12.28 -13.36 -46.57
C ILE A 27 -13.49 -13.77 -45.72
N PRO A 28 -13.86 -15.06 -45.60
CA PRO A 28 -14.99 -15.49 -44.75
C PRO A 28 -14.56 -15.57 -43.27
N LEU A 29 -14.87 -14.53 -42.46
CA LEU A 29 -14.27 -14.33 -41.12
C LEU A 29 -15.24 -14.21 -39.93
N THR A 30 -16.52 -14.56 -40.07
CA THR A 30 -17.52 -14.38 -39.00
C THR A 30 -17.19 -15.09 -37.68
N SER A 31 -16.55 -16.27 -37.72
CA SER A 31 -16.17 -17.02 -36.51
C SER A 31 -14.99 -16.41 -35.71
N GLN A 32 -14.22 -15.49 -36.30
CA GLN A 32 -13.05 -14.89 -35.63
C GLN A 32 -13.43 -13.63 -34.83
N ALA A 33 -14.48 -12.91 -35.25
CA ALA A 33 -15.03 -11.77 -34.51
C ALA A 33 -15.54 -12.16 -33.13
N GLU A 34 -16.33 -13.23 -33.06
CA GLU A 34 -16.85 -13.79 -31.81
C GLU A 34 -15.71 -14.25 -30.88
N LYS A 35 -14.69 -14.92 -31.43
CA LYS A 35 -13.52 -15.35 -30.66
C LYS A 35 -12.76 -14.18 -30.03
N HIS A 36 -12.48 -13.12 -30.80
CA HIS A 36 -11.80 -11.93 -30.27
C HIS A 36 -12.65 -11.21 -29.23
N SER A 37 -13.97 -11.08 -29.48
CA SER A 37 -14.88 -10.45 -28.53
C SER A 37 -14.96 -11.21 -27.22
N GLU A 38 -15.20 -12.52 -27.25
CA GLU A 38 -15.28 -13.35 -26.04
C GLU A 38 -13.98 -13.33 -25.23
N ALA A 39 -12.82 -13.31 -25.90
CA ALA A 39 -11.53 -13.21 -25.23
C ALA A 39 -11.37 -11.88 -24.47
N LEU A 40 -11.67 -10.75 -25.11
CA LEU A 40 -11.60 -9.44 -24.45
C LEU A 40 -12.65 -9.30 -23.34
N LYS A 41 -13.89 -9.77 -23.56
CA LYS A 41 -14.96 -9.77 -22.55
C LYS A 41 -14.56 -10.58 -21.32
N LYS A 42 -13.95 -11.76 -21.51
CA LYS A 42 -13.43 -12.57 -20.41
C LYS A 42 -12.33 -11.85 -19.64
N GLU A 43 -11.42 -11.17 -20.34
CA GLU A 43 -10.34 -10.43 -19.72
C GLU A 43 -10.85 -9.21 -18.92
N LEU A 44 -11.76 -8.42 -19.49
CA LEU A 44 -12.44 -7.32 -18.79
C LEU A 44 -13.33 -7.81 -17.65
N GLY A 45 -13.90 -9.02 -17.76
CA GLY A 45 -14.74 -9.62 -16.74
C GLY A 45 -13.97 -10.20 -15.55
N THR A 46 -12.70 -10.58 -15.75
CA THR A 46 -11.84 -11.23 -14.74
C THR A 46 -10.75 -10.30 -14.19
N THR A 47 -10.53 -9.15 -14.81
CA THR A 47 -9.53 -8.19 -14.34
C THR A 47 -9.88 -7.62 -12.97
N LYS A 48 -8.87 -7.54 -12.09
CA LYS A 48 -8.95 -6.80 -10.82
C LYS A 48 -8.49 -5.34 -10.98
N SER A 49 -8.06 -4.95 -12.18
CA SER A 49 -7.55 -3.61 -12.46
C SER A 49 -8.70 -2.60 -12.59
N MET A 50 -8.94 -1.83 -11.53
CA MET A 50 -9.94 -0.76 -11.54
C MET A 50 -9.66 0.30 -12.60
N SER A 51 -8.39 0.63 -12.86
CA SER A 51 -7.99 1.60 -13.89
C SER A 51 -8.43 1.18 -15.29
N LEU A 52 -8.29 -0.10 -15.63
CA LEU A 52 -8.73 -0.60 -16.93
C LEU A 52 -10.25 -0.52 -17.08
N LEU A 53 -10.99 -0.83 -16.01
CA LEU A 53 -12.46 -0.74 -15.99
C LEU A 53 -12.96 0.71 -16.08
N GLU A 54 -12.29 1.64 -15.40
CA GLU A 54 -12.57 3.07 -15.50
C GLU A 54 -12.36 3.58 -16.92
N MET A 55 -11.26 3.19 -17.58
CA MET A 55 -11.03 3.55 -18.98
C MET A 55 -12.06 2.92 -19.91
N ALA A 56 -12.36 1.64 -19.74
CA ALA A 56 -13.37 0.92 -20.53
C ALA A 56 -14.78 1.52 -20.40
N SER A 57 -15.04 2.28 -19.32
CA SER A 57 -16.30 2.97 -19.10
C SER A 57 -16.54 4.16 -20.06
N ASN A 58 -15.50 4.60 -20.78
CA ASN A 58 -15.57 5.61 -21.84
C ASN A 58 -15.53 4.90 -23.21
N SER A 59 -16.53 5.14 -24.07
CA SER A 59 -16.67 4.46 -25.36
C SER A 59 -15.51 4.73 -26.33
N GLY A 60 -14.93 5.93 -26.32
CA GLY A 60 -13.76 6.27 -27.13
C GLY A 60 -12.51 5.51 -26.69
N LEU A 61 -12.26 5.46 -25.38
CA LEU A 61 -11.16 4.66 -24.83
C LEU A 61 -11.37 3.16 -25.01
N LEU A 62 -12.60 2.67 -24.86
CA LEU A 62 -12.93 1.27 -25.12
C LEU A 62 -12.68 0.90 -26.58
N SER A 63 -12.99 1.79 -27.53
CA SER A 63 -12.61 1.60 -28.94
C SER A 63 -11.08 1.48 -29.11
N THR A 64 -10.30 2.29 -28.39
CA THR A 64 -8.82 2.18 -28.44
C THR A 64 -8.32 0.89 -27.80
N ILE A 65 -8.92 0.44 -26.70
CA ILE A 65 -8.64 -0.86 -26.07
C ILE A 65 -8.98 -2.00 -27.04
N CYS A 66 -10.14 -1.96 -27.71
CA CYS A 66 -10.52 -2.95 -28.72
C CYS A 66 -9.53 -2.94 -29.89
N THR A 67 -9.11 -1.77 -30.36
CA THR A 67 -8.11 -1.62 -31.43
C THR A 67 -6.76 -2.23 -31.04
N MET A 68 -6.32 -1.95 -29.82
CA MET A 68 -5.09 -2.48 -29.26
C MET A 68 -5.14 -4.00 -29.16
N TYR A 69 -6.23 -4.55 -28.62
CA TYR A 69 -6.45 -5.99 -28.50
C TYR A 69 -6.52 -6.67 -29.87
N PHE A 70 -7.23 -6.07 -30.83
CA PHE A 70 -7.32 -6.56 -32.20
C PHE A 70 -5.95 -6.60 -32.90
N SER A 71 -5.06 -5.65 -32.58
CA SER A 71 -3.73 -5.56 -33.20
C SER A 71 -2.70 -6.51 -32.59
N GLN A 72 -3.04 -7.22 -31.51
CA GLN A 72 -2.17 -8.17 -30.86
C GLN A 72 -2.21 -9.53 -31.58
N THR A 73 -1.07 -10.23 -31.64
CA THR A 73 -1.04 -11.64 -32.04
C THR A 73 -1.76 -12.49 -31.00
N ASP A 74 -2.62 -13.40 -31.45
CA ASP A 74 -3.50 -14.24 -30.61
C ASP A 74 -2.85 -14.65 -29.28
N GLY A 75 -3.40 -14.17 -28.16
CA GLY A 75 -3.08 -14.63 -26.81
C GLY A 75 -2.27 -13.68 -25.92
N SER A 76 -1.83 -12.50 -26.38
CA SER A 76 -1.22 -11.54 -25.45
C SER A 76 -2.27 -10.89 -24.55
N ARG A 77 -2.01 -10.87 -23.24
CA ARG A 77 -2.88 -10.23 -22.26
C ARG A 77 -2.66 -8.72 -22.22
N LEU A 78 -3.68 -7.99 -21.83
CA LEU A 78 -3.59 -6.58 -21.47
C LEU A 78 -2.58 -6.41 -20.32
N PRO A 79 -1.76 -5.34 -20.35
CA PRO A 79 -0.88 -5.05 -19.24
C PRO A 79 -1.67 -4.92 -17.93
N THR A 80 -1.13 -5.46 -16.83
CA THR A 80 -1.79 -5.42 -15.52
C THR A 80 -1.48 -4.14 -14.75
N ARG A 81 -0.32 -3.52 -15.01
CA ARG A 81 0.12 -2.28 -14.33
C ARG A 81 -0.38 -1.04 -15.07
N ARG A 82 -0.82 -0.04 -14.29
CA ARG A 82 -1.51 1.16 -14.81
C ARG A 82 -0.66 1.94 -15.82
N PHE A 83 0.64 2.13 -15.54
CA PHE A 83 1.55 2.81 -16.45
C PHE A 83 1.55 2.18 -17.84
N PHE A 84 1.72 0.86 -17.93
CA PHE A 84 1.77 0.17 -19.22
C PHE A 84 0.43 0.15 -19.92
N GLN A 85 -0.69 0.08 -19.18
CA GLN A 85 -2.02 0.22 -19.79
C GLN A 85 -2.15 1.57 -20.50
N TYR A 86 -1.79 2.66 -19.82
CA TYR A 86 -1.89 4.01 -20.38
C TYR A 86 -0.90 4.19 -21.53
N GLU A 87 0.33 3.69 -21.37
CA GLU A 87 1.36 3.73 -22.40
C GLU A 87 0.91 3.00 -23.67
N SER A 88 0.32 1.81 -23.55
CA SER A 88 -0.14 1.05 -24.71
C SER A 88 -1.27 1.77 -25.45
N ILE A 89 -2.25 2.35 -24.74
CA ILE A 89 -3.34 3.12 -25.35
C ILE A 89 -2.78 4.35 -26.09
N VAL A 90 -1.86 5.10 -25.46
CA VAL A 90 -1.22 6.26 -26.09
C VAL A 90 -0.41 5.85 -27.32
N LYS A 91 0.39 4.79 -27.22
CA LYS A 91 1.13 4.23 -28.36
C LYS A 91 0.21 3.82 -29.50
N THR A 92 -0.94 3.20 -29.21
CA THR A 92 -1.92 2.84 -30.24
C THR A 92 -2.49 4.07 -30.94
N ALA A 93 -2.84 5.13 -30.20
CA ALA A 93 -3.32 6.38 -30.77
C ALA A 93 -2.25 7.06 -31.65
N LEU A 94 -1.00 7.14 -31.16
CA LEU A 94 0.12 7.76 -31.88
C LEU A 94 0.56 6.92 -33.10
N ASN A 95 0.48 5.59 -33.04
CA ASN A 95 0.71 4.73 -34.20
C ASN A 95 -0.36 4.93 -35.27
N SER A 96 -1.62 5.10 -34.87
CA SER A 96 -2.69 5.46 -35.81
C SER A 96 -2.45 6.82 -36.45
N LEU A 97 -1.90 7.78 -35.70
CA LEU A 97 -1.50 9.08 -36.25
C LEU A 97 -0.36 8.91 -37.27
N HIS A 98 0.71 8.20 -36.90
CA HIS A 98 1.87 8.02 -37.78
C HIS A 98 1.50 7.34 -39.10
N ARG A 99 0.57 6.37 -39.08
CA ARG A 99 0.04 5.75 -40.31
C ARG A 99 -0.71 6.75 -41.21
N LYS A 100 -1.40 7.74 -40.64
CA LYS A 100 -2.14 8.78 -41.38
C LYS A 100 -1.22 9.92 -41.84
N LEU A 101 -0.24 10.29 -41.01
CA LEU A 101 0.67 11.42 -41.21
C LEU A 101 2.12 10.97 -40.90
N PRO A 102 2.79 10.27 -41.83
CA PRO A 102 4.12 9.68 -41.59
C PRO A 102 5.24 10.70 -41.35
N THR A 103 5.06 11.95 -41.79
CA THR A 103 6.03 13.03 -41.66
C THR A 103 6.09 13.65 -40.27
N ILE A 104 5.11 13.36 -39.41
CA ILE A 104 5.03 13.91 -38.05
C ILE A 104 5.95 13.11 -37.11
N ASP A 105 6.82 13.82 -36.40
CA ASP A 105 7.66 13.25 -35.35
C ASP A 105 6.84 12.97 -34.08
N ILE A 106 6.61 11.70 -33.80
CA ILE A 106 5.86 11.23 -32.63
C ILE A 106 6.55 11.61 -31.31
N SER A 107 7.88 11.67 -31.27
CA SER A 107 8.61 12.06 -30.07
C SER A 107 8.34 13.53 -29.71
N GLN A 108 8.26 14.38 -30.72
CA GLN A 108 7.90 15.79 -30.57
C GLN A 108 6.44 15.96 -30.12
N VAL A 109 5.51 15.18 -30.66
CA VAL A 109 4.10 15.17 -30.21
C VAL A 109 4.01 14.80 -28.72
N ILE A 110 4.74 13.78 -28.28
CA ILE A 110 4.76 13.35 -26.87
C ILE A 110 5.29 14.49 -25.97
N ARG A 111 6.39 15.15 -26.37
CA ARG A 111 6.97 16.28 -25.62
C ARG A 111 5.99 17.45 -25.50
N ILE A 112 5.31 17.80 -26.59
CA ILE A 112 4.32 18.88 -26.58
C ILE A 112 3.16 18.53 -25.66
N LEU A 113 2.60 17.31 -25.73
CA LEU A 113 1.52 16.88 -24.85
C LEU A 113 1.95 16.89 -23.37
N ALA A 114 3.19 16.50 -23.05
CA ALA A 114 3.76 16.62 -21.71
C ALA A 114 3.87 18.09 -21.25
N ASN A 115 4.34 18.99 -22.11
CA ASN A 115 4.42 20.42 -21.81
C ASN A 115 3.03 21.06 -21.64
N ILE A 116 2.03 20.64 -22.44
CA ILE A 116 0.63 21.05 -22.26
C ILE A 116 0.13 20.65 -20.87
N THR A 117 0.41 19.43 -20.38
CA THR A 117 0.01 19.08 -19.02
C THR A 117 0.62 20.01 -17.98
N SER A 118 1.91 20.35 -18.12
CA SER A 118 2.60 21.25 -17.17
C SER A 118 1.87 22.59 -17.03
N CYS A 119 1.46 23.17 -18.16
CA CYS A 119 0.69 24.42 -18.20
C CYS A 119 -0.69 24.27 -17.53
N VAL A 120 -1.41 23.18 -17.82
CA VAL A 120 -2.71 22.89 -17.19
C VAL A 120 -2.60 22.76 -15.66
N TYR A 121 -1.51 22.16 -15.14
CA TYR A 121 -1.32 22.03 -13.70
C TYR A 121 -0.95 23.35 -13.00
N GLN A 122 -0.24 24.25 -13.70
CA GLN A 122 0.14 25.57 -13.19
C GLN A 122 -1.07 26.49 -12.96
N ASN A 123 -2.19 26.26 -13.64
CA ASN A 123 -3.43 27.01 -13.45
C ASN A 123 -4.53 26.12 -12.82
N PRO A 124 -4.51 25.92 -11.48
CA PRO A 124 -5.43 25.00 -10.80
C PRO A 124 -6.92 25.32 -10.99
N ALA A 125 -7.26 26.56 -11.35
CA ALA A 125 -8.63 26.98 -11.63
C ALA A 125 -9.17 26.46 -12.98
N SER A 126 -8.31 26.02 -13.90
CA SER A 126 -8.70 25.56 -15.23
C SER A 126 -8.06 24.21 -15.55
N SER A 127 -8.90 23.17 -15.73
CA SER A 127 -8.46 21.90 -16.32
C SER A 127 -8.34 21.97 -17.86
N PHE A 128 -8.32 23.18 -18.41
CA PHE A 128 -8.33 23.48 -19.84
C PHE A 128 -7.21 24.43 -20.21
N ILE A 129 -6.81 24.38 -21.47
CA ILE A 129 -5.80 25.22 -22.08
C ILE A 129 -6.37 25.89 -23.34
N ASN A 130 -6.02 27.15 -23.56
CA ASN A 130 -6.42 27.89 -24.76
C ASN A 130 -5.59 27.44 -25.98
N HIS A 131 -6.20 27.46 -27.16
CA HIS A 131 -5.55 27.27 -28.44
C HIS A 131 -4.25 28.09 -28.61
N ASP A 132 -4.26 29.36 -28.19
CA ASP A 132 -3.08 30.23 -28.32
C ASP A 132 -1.94 29.80 -27.39
N GLU A 133 -2.27 29.33 -26.18
CA GLU A 133 -1.30 28.76 -25.24
C GLU A 133 -0.73 27.44 -25.78
N ILE A 134 -1.56 26.58 -26.39
CA ILE A 134 -1.09 25.37 -27.09
C ILE A 134 -0.09 25.75 -28.19
N LYS A 135 -0.40 26.78 -28.98
CA LYS A 135 0.49 27.24 -30.05
C LYS A 135 1.82 27.75 -29.50
N GLU A 136 1.80 28.51 -28.42
CA GLU A 136 3.02 28.97 -27.74
C GLU A 136 3.86 27.79 -27.25
N ILE A 137 3.25 26.81 -26.59
CA ILE A 137 3.93 25.59 -26.13
C ILE A 137 4.54 24.82 -27.31
N CYS A 138 3.84 24.72 -28.44
CA CYS A 138 4.38 24.11 -29.66
C CYS A 138 5.62 24.86 -30.14
N VAL A 139 5.55 26.19 -30.26
CA VAL A 139 6.69 27.03 -30.67
C VAL A 139 7.89 26.81 -29.74
N GLN A 140 7.69 26.86 -28.42
CA GLN A 140 8.78 26.70 -27.46
C GLN A 140 9.38 25.29 -27.53
N THR A 141 8.53 24.26 -27.60
CA THR A 141 9.00 22.86 -27.67
C THR A 141 9.81 22.62 -28.94
N ILE A 142 9.32 23.07 -30.10
CA ILE A 142 10.02 22.94 -31.38
C ILE A 142 11.36 23.69 -31.36
N LYS A 143 11.39 24.92 -30.83
CA LYS A 143 12.62 25.71 -30.68
C LYS A 143 13.65 24.99 -29.81
N THR A 144 13.23 24.39 -28.69
CA THR A 144 14.16 23.68 -27.79
C THR A 144 14.68 22.38 -28.37
N SER A 145 13.95 21.74 -29.28
CA SER A 145 14.39 20.49 -29.94
C SER A 145 15.33 20.70 -31.12
N THR A 146 15.44 21.93 -31.63
CA THR A 146 16.20 22.23 -32.86
C THR A 146 17.48 22.99 -32.55
N THR A 147 18.62 22.52 -33.05
CA THR A 147 19.93 23.21 -32.90
C THR A 147 20.17 24.30 -33.94
N LYS A 148 19.30 24.37 -34.97
CA LYS A 148 19.38 25.36 -36.04
C LYS A 148 18.72 26.67 -35.63
N THR A 149 19.37 27.77 -35.95
CA THR A 149 18.77 29.11 -35.92
C THR A 149 17.89 29.28 -37.15
N ASP A 150 16.66 28.77 -37.06
CA ASP A 150 15.64 29.00 -38.08
C ASP A 150 14.88 30.30 -37.80
N ASP A 151 14.26 30.87 -38.82
CA ASP A 151 13.42 32.07 -38.72
C ASP A 151 12.20 31.82 -37.80
N ILE A 152 11.80 32.82 -37.04
CA ILE A 152 10.62 32.78 -36.15
C ILE A 152 9.37 32.36 -36.93
N HIS A 153 9.21 32.85 -38.16
CA HIS A 153 8.08 32.48 -39.03
C HIS A 153 8.06 31.00 -39.41
N HIS A 154 9.23 30.34 -39.46
CA HIS A 154 9.31 28.90 -39.70
C HIS A 154 8.75 28.11 -38.51
N PHE A 155 9.16 28.47 -37.29
CA PHE A 155 8.66 27.85 -36.07
C PHE A 155 7.15 28.07 -35.88
N GLU A 156 6.64 29.26 -36.19
CA GLU A 156 5.20 29.55 -36.10
C GLU A 156 4.37 28.72 -37.07
N ARG A 157 4.87 28.50 -38.29
CA ARG A 157 4.19 27.66 -39.29
C ARG A 157 4.15 26.21 -38.85
N GLN A 158 5.28 25.66 -38.41
CA GLN A 158 5.35 24.28 -37.88
C GLN A 158 4.47 24.12 -36.64
N ALA A 159 4.51 25.08 -35.71
CA ALA A 159 3.66 25.06 -34.53
C ALA A 159 2.17 25.08 -34.89
N SER A 160 1.76 25.85 -35.89
CA SER A 160 0.36 25.89 -36.34
C SER A 160 -0.08 24.55 -36.94
N GLU A 161 0.79 23.90 -37.72
CA GLU A 161 0.54 22.53 -38.20
C GLU A 161 0.43 21.54 -37.03
N MET A 162 1.33 21.64 -36.06
CA MET A 162 1.37 20.77 -34.90
C MET A 162 0.15 20.94 -33.99
N VAL A 163 -0.34 22.17 -33.80
CA VAL A 163 -1.59 22.44 -33.08
C VAL A 163 -2.76 21.72 -33.75
N ARG A 164 -2.87 21.84 -35.08
CA ARG A 164 -3.90 21.12 -35.85
C ARG A 164 -3.78 19.61 -35.67
N VAL A 165 -2.57 19.06 -35.77
CA VAL A 165 -2.32 17.62 -35.56
C VAL A 165 -2.78 17.18 -34.19
N ILE A 166 -2.35 17.89 -33.14
CA ILE A 166 -2.64 17.55 -31.75
C ILE A 166 -4.13 17.65 -31.43
N CYS A 167 -4.79 18.70 -31.92
CA CYS A 167 -6.20 18.96 -31.63
C CYS A 167 -7.15 18.08 -32.45
N ASP A 168 -6.83 17.80 -33.71
CA ASP A 168 -7.79 17.21 -34.65
C ASP A 168 -7.48 15.74 -35.02
N HIS A 169 -6.24 15.28 -34.84
CA HIS A 169 -5.81 13.98 -35.36
C HIS A 169 -5.31 12.98 -34.31
N VAL A 170 -4.76 13.46 -33.19
CA VAL A 170 -4.22 12.59 -32.14
C VAL A 170 -5.33 11.91 -31.32
N GLY A 171 -6.47 12.58 -31.10
CA GLY A 171 -7.58 12.05 -30.31
C GLY A 171 -7.30 11.99 -28.79
N ILE A 172 -6.30 12.74 -28.30
CA ILE A 172 -5.93 12.82 -26.88
C ILE A 172 -6.48 14.10 -26.22
N LEU A 173 -6.46 15.22 -26.94
CA LEU A 173 -7.12 16.47 -26.54
C LEU A 173 -8.48 16.57 -27.24
N THR A 174 -9.44 17.19 -26.57
CA THR A 174 -10.77 17.47 -27.12
C THR A 174 -11.15 18.91 -26.85
N LEU A 175 -11.85 19.51 -27.81
CA LEU A 175 -12.47 20.82 -27.64
C LEU A 175 -13.58 20.72 -26.58
N ARG A 176 -13.59 21.65 -25.63
CA ARG A 176 -14.54 21.69 -24.51
C ARG A 176 -15.43 22.93 -24.56
N SER A 177 -14.87 24.04 -25.00
CA SER A 177 -15.62 25.26 -25.36
C SER A 177 -14.82 26.08 -26.37
N LYS A 178 -15.27 27.27 -26.73
CA LYS A 178 -14.64 28.11 -27.77
C LYS A 178 -13.14 28.30 -27.46
N SER A 179 -12.29 27.73 -28.31
CA SER A 179 -10.82 27.75 -28.20
C SER A 179 -10.23 27.11 -26.93
N LEU A 180 -11.02 26.42 -26.11
CA LEU A 180 -10.55 25.75 -24.89
C LEU A 180 -10.53 24.24 -25.09
N TYR A 181 -9.37 23.64 -24.83
CA TYR A 181 -9.11 22.22 -24.97
C TYR A 181 -8.82 21.59 -23.61
N GLY A 182 -9.21 20.33 -23.45
CA GLY A 182 -8.83 19.51 -22.30
C GLY A 182 -8.49 18.10 -22.74
N PHE A 183 -7.79 17.35 -21.89
CA PHE A 183 -7.58 15.93 -22.15
C PHE A 183 -8.92 15.19 -22.25
N LEU A 184 -8.99 14.23 -23.17
CA LEU A 184 -10.16 13.39 -23.36
C LEU A 184 -10.52 12.65 -22.07
N HIS A 185 -9.50 12.21 -21.33
CA HIS A 185 -9.61 11.51 -20.06
C HIS A 185 -8.44 11.85 -19.13
N GLN A 186 -8.69 11.83 -17.81
CA GLN A 186 -7.68 12.10 -16.78
C GLN A 186 -6.49 11.14 -16.83
N ALA A 187 -6.70 9.91 -17.32
CA ALA A 187 -5.61 8.94 -17.53
C ALA A 187 -4.51 9.47 -18.47
N PHE A 188 -4.88 10.17 -19.56
CA PHE A 188 -3.89 10.76 -20.46
C PHE A 188 -3.16 11.91 -19.81
N GLN A 189 -3.89 12.80 -19.13
CA GLN A 189 -3.27 13.88 -18.37
C GLN A 189 -2.27 13.30 -17.35
N GLY A 190 -2.66 12.27 -16.59
CA GLY A 190 -1.80 11.59 -15.64
C GLY A 190 -0.55 10.96 -16.28
N TYR A 191 -0.70 10.31 -17.42
CA TYR A 191 0.39 9.70 -18.18
C TYR A 191 1.41 10.75 -18.66
N PHE A 192 0.96 11.82 -19.31
CA PHE A 192 1.86 12.86 -19.80
C PHE A 192 2.52 13.67 -18.68
N THR A 193 1.83 13.87 -17.56
CA THR A 193 2.43 14.46 -16.36
C THR A 193 3.50 13.55 -15.74
N CYS A 194 3.26 12.24 -15.69
CA CYS A 194 4.29 11.27 -15.32
C CYS A 194 5.54 11.41 -16.19
N LEU A 195 5.39 11.51 -17.52
CA LEU A 195 6.53 11.71 -18.41
C LEU A 195 7.27 13.01 -18.11
N LYS A 196 6.55 14.09 -17.81
CA LYS A 196 7.15 15.37 -17.42
C LYS A 196 7.93 15.29 -16.11
N LEU A 197 7.38 14.63 -15.09
CA LEU A 197 8.06 14.44 -13.81
C LEU A 197 9.41 13.75 -14.00
N LEU A 198 9.48 12.77 -14.90
CA LEU A 198 10.67 11.97 -15.22
C LEU A 198 11.61 12.61 -16.24
N GLU A 199 11.29 13.77 -16.81
CA GLU A 199 12.07 14.38 -17.88
C GLU A 199 13.42 14.90 -17.37
N THR A 200 14.53 14.31 -17.82
CA THR A 200 15.87 14.73 -17.38
C THR A 200 16.48 15.84 -18.23
N ASP A 201 15.86 16.14 -19.38
CA ASP A 201 16.30 17.20 -20.28
C ASP A 201 15.87 18.55 -19.71
N THR A 202 16.71 19.16 -18.88
CA THR A 202 16.54 20.58 -18.55
C THR A 202 16.90 21.41 -19.78
N SER A 203 15.87 21.89 -20.49
CA SER A 203 16.02 22.94 -21.52
C SER A 203 16.55 24.26 -20.91
N GLU A 204 16.51 24.38 -19.58
CA GLU A 204 17.42 25.25 -18.86
C GLU A 204 18.84 24.74 -19.04
N LYS A 205 19.52 25.36 -20.00
CA LYS A 205 20.92 25.74 -19.88
C LYS A 205 21.12 26.46 -18.54
N GLN A 206 21.05 25.76 -17.43
CA GLN A 206 21.69 26.22 -16.21
C GLN A 206 23.15 26.45 -16.62
N LYS A 207 23.59 27.69 -16.42
CA LYS A 207 24.88 28.28 -16.77
C LYS A 207 26.10 27.62 -16.08
N PHE A 208 25.99 26.34 -15.74
CA PHE A 208 27.08 25.53 -15.22
C PHE A 208 27.37 24.41 -16.22
N VAL A 209 28.01 24.80 -17.32
CA VAL A 209 28.86 23.88 -18.06
C VAL A 209 30.02 23.56 -17.13
N VAL A 210 29.98 22.43 -16.44
CA VAL A 210 31.10 21.48 -16.24
C VAL A 210 30.47 20.16 -15.77
N ASP A 211 30.89 19.08 -16.43
CA ASP A 211 30.57 17.66 -16.20
C ASP A 211 29.22 17.13 -16.66
N GLY A 212 29.29 16.03 -17.40
CA GLY A 212 28.16 15.27 -17.90
C GLY A 212 27.11 15.01 -16.82
N PHE A 213 25.86 14.90 -17.23
CA PHE A 213 24.73 14.68 -16.33
C PHE A 213 24.98 13.39 -15.53
N SER A 214 25.48 13.53 -14.30
CA SER A 214 25.87 12.39 -13.48
C SER A 214 24.62 11.62 -13.07
N ARG A 215 24.77 10.30 -12.93
CA ARG A 215 23.72 9.40 -12.44
C ARG A 215 23.04 9.97 -11.18
N GLU A 216 23.83 10.50 -10.25
CA GLU A 216 23.35 11.10 -9.00
C GLU A 216 22.48 12.34 -9.21
N LYS A 217 22.90 13.28 -10.08
CA LYS A 217 22.11 14.48 -10.40
C LYS A 217 20.75 14.12 -11.01
N LYS A 218 20.70 13.07 -11.83
CA LYS A 218 19.44 12.56 -12.39
C LYS A 218 18.48 12.09 -11.30
N ILE A 219 18.97 11.26 -10.38
CA ILE A 219 18.16 10.71 -9.29
C ILE A 219 17.65 11.87 -8.43
N GLN A 220 18.56 12.75 -7.98
CA GLN A 220 18.21 13.93 -7.18
C GLN A 220 17.16 14.83 -7.84
N LEU A 221 17.31 15.13 -9.13
CA LEU A 221 16.36 15.98 -9.85
C LEU A 221 14.96 15.35 -9.89
N VAL A 222 14.88 14.04 -10.16
CA VAL A 222 13.59 13.33 -10.19
C VAL A 222 13.00 13.24 -8.79
N THR A 223 13.80 12.90 -7.78
CA THR A 223 13.38 12.86 -6.37
C THR A 223 12.81 14.21 -5.95
N GLN A 224 13.53 15.32 -6.20
CA GLN A 224 13.08 16.67 -5.87
C GLN A 224 11.74 17.02 -6.51
N ARG A 225 11.52 16.67 -7.78
CA ARG A 225 10.24 16.93 -8.45
C ARG A 225 9.10 16.09 -7.90
N LEU A 226 9.35 14.81 -7.62
CA LEU A 226 8.35 13.96 -6.96
C LEU A 226 7.99 14.55 -5.60
N CYS A 227 9.01 14.84 -4.78
CA CYS A 227 8.90 15.44 -3.45
C CYS A 227 8.11 16.77 -3.46
N HIS A 228 8.39 17.66 -4.43
CA HIS A 228 7.70 18.94 -4.57
C HIS A 228 6.18 18.78 -4.78
N HIS A 229 5.75 17.69 -5.41
CA HIS A 229 4.36 17.47 -5.78
C HIS A 229 3.60 16.46 -4.89
N MET A 230 4.23 15.87 -3.88
CA MET A 230 3.61 14.81 -3.05
C MET A 230 2.37 15.26 -2.28
N SER A 231 2.32 16.51 -1.84
CA SER A 231 1.19 17.06 -1.09
C SER A 231 0.00 17.39 -1.99
N ASP A 232 0.19 17.54 -3.31
CA ASP A 232 -0.87 17.86 -4.25
C ASP A 232 -1.63 16.61 -4.68
N GLN A 233 -2.92 16.56 -4.33
CA GLN A 233 -3.80 15.43 -4.64
C GLN A 233 -3.87 15.13 -6.15
N ARG A 234 -3.70 16.13 -7.00
CA ARG A 234 -3.76 15.97 -8.47
C ARG A 234 -2.56 15.17 -8.99
N PHE A 235 -1.45 15.15 -8.25
CA PHE A 235 -0.22 14.44 -8.60
C PHE A 235 -0.15 13.00 -8.06
N ARG A 236 -1.12 12.56 -7.24
CA ARG A 236 -1.15 11.18 -6.70
C ARG A 236 -1.05 10.11 -7.79
N VAL A 237 -1.86 10.22 -8.84
CA VAL A 237 -1.82 9.27 -9.98
C VAL A 237 -0.54 9.44 -10.80
N PRO A 238 -0.14 10.65 -11.25
CA PRO A 238 1.15 10.86 -11.91
C PRO A 238 2.37 10.29 -11.18
N ILE A 239 2.47 10.48 -9.87
CA ILE A 239 3.57 9.98 -9.04
C ILE A 239 3.55 8.44 -9.00
N ALA A 240 2.39 7.82 -8.81
CA ALA A 240 2.27 6.36 -8.83
C ALA A 240 2.66 5.78 -10.20
N LEU A 241 2.26 6.42 -11.30
CA LEU A 241 2.70 6.05 -12.65
C LEU A 241 4.22 6.22 -12.83
N ALA A 242 4.80 7.28 -12.26
CA ALA A 242 6.24 7.53 -12.30
C ALA A 242 7.00 6.40 -11.59
N PHE A 243 6.56 5.95 -10.42
CA PHE A 243 7.11 4.77 -9.76
C PHE A 243 6.97 3.50 -10.59
N GLY A 244 5.81 3.28 -11.23
CA GLY A 244 5.63 2.14 -12.13
C GLY A 244 6.61 2.15 -13.30
N LYS A 245 6.88 3.33 -13.88
CA LYS A 245 7.90 3.48 -14.92
C LYS A 245 9.32 3.29 -14.38
N ILE A 246 9.69 3.97 -13.30
CA ILE A 246 11.04 3.89 -12.70
C ILE A 246 11.37 2.45 -12.34
N SER A 247 10.52 1.79 -11.53
CA SER A 247 10.74 0.40 -11.09
C SER A 247 10.88 -0.61 -12.23
N SER A 248 10.35 -0.28 -13.42
CA SER A 248 10.44 -1.12 -14.62
C SER A 248 11.65 -0.85 -15.50
N SER A 249 12.17 0.38 -15.49
CA SER A 249 13.09 0.87 -16.55
C SER A 249 14.44 1.32 -16.02
N TRP A 250 14.55 1.62 -14.74
CA TRP A 250 15.82 1.97 -14.10
C TRP A 250 16.52 0.71 -13.59
N SER A 251 17.83 0.82 -13.34
CA SER A 251 18.56 -0.23 -12.63
C SER A 251 17.98 -0.38 -11.22
N LEU A 252 18.09 -1.57 -10.61
CA LEU A 252 17.63 -1.78 -9.25
C LEU A 252 18.31 -0.80 -8.28
N GLY A 253 19.63 -0.60 -8.40
CA GLY A 253 20.36 0.35 -7.56
C GLY A 253 19.91 1.81 -7.73
N ASP A 254 19.60 2.25 -8.96
CA ASP A 254 19.08 3.61 -9.18
C ASP A 254 17.68 3.79 -8.57
N PHE A 255 16.85 2.75 -8.63
CA PHE A 255 15.53 2.77 -8.02
C PHE A 255 15.61 2.75 -6.50
N GLU A 256 16.52 1.97 -5.92
CA GLU A 256 16.78 1.92 -4.48
C GLU A 256 17.32 3.25 -3.96
N ASP A 257 18.29 3.86 -4.66
CA ASP A 257 18.83 5.19 -4.32
C ASP A 257 17.72 6.25 -4.33
N LEU A 258 16.84 6.22 -5.34
CA LEU A 258 15.69 7.11 -5.41
C LEU A 258 14.75 6.88 -4.22
N CYS A 259 14.41 5.63 -3.90
CA CYS A 259 13.52 5.33 -2.77
C CYS A 259 14.13 5.76 -1.43
N TYR A 260 15.44 5.55 -1.26
CA TYR A 260 16.16 5.97 -0.07
C TYR A 260 16.13 7.50 0.06
N GLU A 261 16.52 8.24 -0.99
CA GLU A 261 16.48 9.71 -0.98
C GLU A 261 15.08 10.25 -0.72
N LEU A 262 14.06 9.61 -1.30
CA LEU A 262 12.65 9.95 -1.11
C LEU A 262 12.20 9.83 0.35
N ILE A 263 12.57 8.74 1.03
CA ILE A 263 12.20 8.49 2.44
C ILE A 263 12.96 9.45 3.38
N GLN A 264 14.18 9.85 3.02
CA GLN A 264 15.03 10.73 3.83
C GLN A 264 14.75 12.22 3.62
N THR A 265 14.11 12.59 2.51
CA THR A 265 13.77 13.99 2.22
C THR A 265 12.78 14.51 3.26
N GLN A 266 13.13 15.60 3.94
CA GLN A 266 12.25 16.24 4.91
C GLN A 266 11.22 17.14 4.22
N HIS A 267 9.94 16.89 4.51
CA HIS A 267 8.80 17.71 4.12
C HIS A 267 8.22 18.48 5.30
N GLU A 268 7.46 19.55 4.99
CA GLU A 268 6.75 20.37 5.98
C GLU A 268 5.85 19.53 6.90
N TYR A 269 5.24 18.46 6.37
CA TYR A 269 4.31 17.58 7.09
C TYR A 269 4.95 16.31 7.67
N ASP A 270 6.26 16.09 7.45
CA ASP A 270 6.93 14.86 7.89
C ASP A 270 6.98 14.70 9.39
N SER A 271 6.86 15.81 10.13
CA SER A 271 6.72 15.78 11.57
C SER A 271 5.53 14.93 12.00
N PHE A 272 4.41 14.95 11.25
CA PHE A 272 3.19 14.19 11.55
C PHE A 272 3.05 12.93 10.69
N LEU A 273 3.32 13.02 9.38
CA LEU A 273 3.20 11.93 8.41
C LEU A 273 4.46 11.89 7.56
N PRO A 274 5.34 10.88 7.73
CA PRO A 274 6.52 10.67 6.88
C PRO A 274 6.09 10.48 5.42
N LEU A 275 6.07 11.57 4.65
CA LEU A 275 5.33 11.65 3.40
C LEU A 275 6.00 10.81 2.32
N GLY A 276 7.33 10.80 2.26
CA GLY A 276 8.10 9.94 1.36
C GLY A 276 7.79 8.45 1.58
N ALA A 277 7.82 7.99 2.85
CA ALA A 277 7.47 6.62 3.20
C ALA A 277 6.00 6.30 2.90
N TYR A 278 5.08 7.21 3.24
CA TYR A 278 3.66 7.04 2.97
C TYR A 278 3.37 6.93 1.47
N VAL A 279 3.94 7.82 0.66
CA VAL A 279 3.77 7.82 -0.80
C VAL A 279 4.35 6.54 -1.42
N LEU A 280 5.55 6.14 -1.01
CA LEU A 280 6.20 4.93 -1.50
C LEU A 280 5.31 3.70 -1.29
N ILE A 281 4.83 3.49 -0.06
CA ILE A 281 4.00 2.34 0.31
C ILE A 281 2.66 2.37 -0.42
N ASN A 282 2.02 3.54 -0.57
CA ASN A 282 0.76 3.65 -1.32
C ASN A 282 0.90 3.42 -2.83
N CYS A 283 2.11 3.50 -3.40
CA CYS A 283 2.36 3.28 -4.83
C CYS A 283 2.76 1.84 -5.18
N VAL A 284 2.79 0.94 -4.20
CA VAL A 284 3.23 -0.46 -4.36
C VAL A 284 2.48 -1.22 -5.46
N ASP A 285 1.19 -0.93 -5.66
CA ASP A 285 0.39 -1.58 -6.72
C ASP A 285 0.86 -1.25 -8.14
N ASP A 286 1.63 -0.17 -8.31
CA ASP A 286 2.18 0.23 -9.60
C ASP A 286 3.60 -0.29 -9.83
N PHE A 287 4.28 -0.76 -8.78
CA PHE A 287 5.64 -1.25 -8.91
C PHE A 287 5.69 -2.50 -9.80
N VAL A 288 6.64 -2.50 -10.74
CA VAL A 288 6.98 -3.69 -11.52
C VAL A 288 7.93 -4.56 -10.72
N ASN A 289 8.99 -3.94 -10.20
CA ASN A 289 9.94 -4.52 -9.28
C ASN A 289 9.86 -3.79 -7.93
N TYR A 290 10.01 -4.52 -6.83
CA TYR A 290 10.02 -3.96 -5.49
C TYR A 290 11.44 -3.50 -5.13
N PRO A 291 11.60 -2.44 -4.31
CA PRO A 291 12.87 -2.14 -3.68
C PRO A 291 13.22 -3.24 -2.66
N SER A 292 14.46 -3.24 -2.17
CA SER A 292 14.89 -4.15 -1.10
C SER A 292 14.00 -4.10 0.14
N ASN A 293 14.00 -5.20 0.89
CA ASN A 293 13.28 -5.28 2.16
C ASN A 293 13.75 -4.20 3.14
N ASP A 294 15.04 -3.85 3.16
CA ASP A 294 15.60 -2.81 4.03
C ASP A 294 14.91 -1.45 3.83
N ILE A 295 14.69 -1.05 2.57
CA ILE A 295 13.98 0.20 2.22
C ILE A 295 12.51 0.12 2.63
N LEU A 296 11.85 -1.01 2.36
CA LEU A 296 10.45 -1.22 2.74
C LEU A 296 10.28 -1.19 4.27
N PHE A 297 11.20 -1.81 4.99
CA PHE A 297 11.16 -1.91 6.45
C PHE A 297 11.46 -0.55 7.08
N ASP A 298 12.40 0.24 6.56
CA ASP A 298 12.60 1.63 6.99
C ASP A 298 11.33 2.47 6.78
N ALA A 299 10.67 2.33 5.62
CA ALA A 299 9.41 3.01 5.35
C ALA A 299 8.30 2.60 6.34
N PHE A 300 8.13 1.30 6.61
CA PHE A 300 7.13 0.82 7.57
C PHE A 300 7.45 1.28 9.01
N ASN A 301 8.72 1.22 9.41
CA ASN A 301 9.17 1.62 10.74
C ASN A 301 8.93 3.11 10.99
N ARG A 302 9.20 3.97 9.99
CA ARG A 302 8.90 5.40 10.05
C ARG A 302 7.41 5.67 10.21
N LEU A 303 6.58 4.98 9.43
CA LEU A 303 5.12 5.13 9.50
C LEU A 303 4.57 4.70 10.87
N ILE A 304 5.04 3.57 11.41
CA ILE A 304 4.57 3.09 12.73
C ILE A 304 5.11 3.93 13.88
N THR A 305 6.33 4.44 13.76
CA THR A 305 6.89 5.39 14.72
C THR A 305 6.08 6.68 14.75
N ALA A 306 5.74 7.25 13.59
CA ALA A 306 4.87 8.42 13.51
C ALA A 306 3.46 8.12 14.04
N ALA A 307 2.91 6.93 13.73
CA ALA A 307 1.61 6.51 14.23
C ALA A 307 1.54 6.45 15.76
N GLY A 308 2.61 5.97 16.39
CA GLY A 308 2.75 5.97 17.85
C GLY A 308 2.90 7.40 18.40
N GLN A 309 3.85 8.17 17.87
CA GLN A 309 4.16 9.53 18.34
C GLN A 309 2.96 10.49 18.29
N HIS A 310 2.10 10.35 17.27
CA HIS A 310 0.95 11.23 17.03
C HIS A 310 -0.40 10.57 17.29
N GLU A 311 -0.40 9.41 17.96
CA GLU A 311 -1.61 8.69 18.37
C GLU A 311 -2.63 8.55 17.23
N TRP A 312 -2.17 8.10 16.06
CA TRP A 312 -3.00 8.07 14.85
C TRP A 312 -4.30 7.29 15.02
N LEU A 313 -4.36 6.30 15.91
CA LEU A 313 -5.60 5.58 16.19
C LEU A 313 -6.73 6.53 16.68
N ILE A 314 -6.38 7.56 17.45
CA ILE A 314 -7.33 8.52 18.00
C ILE A 314 -7.53 9.67 17.02
N VAL A 315 -6.44 10.23 16.49
CA VAL A 315 -6.48 11.44 15.67
C VAL A 315 -6.94 11.18 14.24
N CYS A 316 -6.48 10.09 13.64
CA CYS A 316 -6.67 9.79 12.22
C CYS A 316 -6.66 8.27 11.95
N PRO A 317 -7.64 7.51 12.48
CA PRO A 317 -7.65 6.03 12.41
C PRO A 317 -7.61 5.50 10.97
N PHE A 318 -8.10 6.28 10.01
CA PHE A 318 -8.07 5.92 8.60
C PHE A 318 -6.64 5.72 8.06
N LEU A 319 -5.61 6.39 8.60
CA LEU A 319 -4.23 6.22 8.14
C LEU A 319 -3.68 4.84 8.51
N LEU A 320 -3.96 4.38 9.73
CA LEU A 320 -3.54 3.06 10.19
C LEU A 320 -4.27 1.95 9.41
N ASP A 321 -5.56 2.15 9.11
CA ASP A 321 -6.34 1.29 8.23
C ASP A 321 -5.74 1.22 6.81
N GLN A 322 -5.32 2.36 6.24
CA GLN A 322 -4.68 2.41 4.91
C GLN A 322 -3.35 1.64 4.88
N ILE A 323 -2.52 1.79 5.93
CA ILE A 323 -1.26 1.03 6.04
C ILE A 323 -1.55 -0.46 6.15
N THR A 324 -2.49 -0.85 7.01
CA THR A 324 -2.91 -2.24 7.17
C THR A 324 -3.38 -2.85 5.85
N ASN A 325 -4.24 -2.13 5.12
CA ASN A 325 -4.71 -2.55 3.80
C ASN A 325 -3.59 -2.66 2.78
N THR A 326 -2.55 -1.83 2.91
CA THR A 326 -1.39 -1.90 2.02
C THR A 326 -0.48 -3.07 2.37
N LEU A 327 -0.23 -3.35 3.65
CA LEU A 327 0.50 -4.54 4.10
C LEU A 327 -0.15 -5.84 3.62
N ARG A 328 -1.49 -5.90 3.59
CA ARG A 328 -2.24 -7.05 3.03
C ARG A 328 -1.98 -7.32 1.55
N LYS A 329 -1.45 -6.34 0.80
CA LYS A 329 -1.09 -6.51 -0.62
C LYS A 329 0.29 -7.14 -0.80
N PHE A 330 1.15 -7.09 0.21
CA PHE A 330 2.46 -7.72 0.18
C PHE A 330 2.36 -9.24 0.38
N ARG A 331 3.39 -9.96 -0.07
CA ARG A 331 3.51 -11.38 0.24
C ARG A 331 3.67 -11.55 1.76
N LYS A 332 2.98 -12.55 2.31
CA LYS A 332 2.93 -12.83 3.75
C LYS A 332 4.32 -12.97 4.39
N ASP A 333 5.26 -13.59 3.68
CA ASP A 333 6.64 -13.80 4.14
C ASP A 333 7.39 -12.47 4.35
N ILE A 334 7.18 -11.47 3.49
CA ILE A 334 7.82 -10.15 3.62
C ILE A 334 7.30 -9.43 4.88
N VAL A 335 5.98 -9.43 5.10
CA VAL A 335 5.38 -8.79 6.27
C VAL A 335 5.77 -9.50 7.56
N SER A 336 5.84 -10.84 7.54
CA SER A 336 6.26 -11.63 8.70
C SER A 336 7.74 -11.37 9.05
N LEU A 337 8.60 -11.22 8.02
CA LEU A 337 10.01 -10.88 8.21
C LEU A 337 10.17 -9.48 8.82
N TRP A 338 9.42 -8.49 8.33
CA TRP A 338 9.39 -7.14 8.91
C TRP A 338 9.00 -7.17 10.38
N ILE A 339 7.92 -7.88 10.73
CA ILE A 339 7.45 -8.01 12.11
C ILE A 339 8.54 -8.60 13.00
N ALA A 340 9.20 -9.67 12.56
CA ALA A 340 10.27 -10.30 13.33
C ALA A 340 11.46 -9.35 13.54
N GLU A 341 11.83 -8.58 12.53
CA GLU A 341 12.91 -7.60 12.61
C GLU A 341 12.55 -6.43 13.53
N PHE A 342 11.37 -5.85 13.37
CA PHE A 342 10.85 -4.78 14.24
C PHE A 342 10.81 -5.22 15.71
N LEU A 343 10.28 -6.41 16.00
CA LEU A 343 10.23 -6.95 17.36
C LEU A 343 11.63 -7.27 17.92
N SER A 344 12.60 -7.63 17.08
CA SER A 344 13.99 -7.87 17.52
C SER A 344 14.70 -6.58 17.95
N GLN A 345 14.26 -5.43 17.45
CA GLN A 345 14.78 -4.10 17.78
C GLN A 345 13.98 -3.42 18.91
N ASN A 346 13.19 -4.19 19.69
CA ASN A 346 12.26 -3.66 20.70
C ASN A 346 12.88 -2.67 21.71
N SER A 347 14.16 -2.84 22.07
CA SER A 347 14.87 -1.94 22.99
C SER A 347 15.06 -0.52 22.44
N SER A 348 14.92 -0.33 21.12
CA SER A 348 15.04 0.97 20.46
C SER A 348 13.70 1.68 20.28
N HIS A 349 12.57 0.99 20.53
CA HIS A 349 11.24 1.53 20.31
C HIS A 349 10.63 2.06 21.61
N ASN A 350 9.97 3.21 21.55
CA ASN A 350 9.20 3.72 22.68
C ASN A 350 7.87 2.94 22.82
N ILE A 351 7.23 3.11 23.98
CA ILE A 351 5.95 2.46 24.29
C ILE A 351 4.85 2.79 23.28
N GLN A 352 4.81 4.03 22.78
CA GLN A 352 3.78 4.48 21.84
C GLN A 352 3.90 3.79 20.49
N THR A 353 5.12 3.60 19.98
CA THR A 353 5.41 2.89 18.73
C THR A 353 5.05 1.42 18.85
N ILE A 354 5.37 0.76 19.98
CA ILE A 354 4.95 -0.62 20.26
C ILE A 354 3.43 -0.72 20.31
N THR A 355 2.77 0.25 20.94
CA THR A 355 1.30 0.32 21.04
C THR A 355 0.66 0.43 19.65
N ALA A 356 1.13 1.36 18.81
CA ALA A 356 0.62 1.52 17.44
C ALA A 356 0.87 0.28 16.58
N PHE A 357 2.02 -0.38 16.75
CA PHE A 357 2.32 -1.66 16.10
C PHE A 357 1.33 -2.76 16.51
N CYS A 358 1.09 -2.93 17.81
CA CYS A 358 0.13 -3.92 18.31
C CYS A 358 -1.29 -3.63 17.82
N GLN A 359 -1.71 -2.37 17.77
CA GLN A 359 -3.02 -1.96 17.24
C GLN A 359 -3.14 -2.23 15.73
N LEU A 360 -2.08 -2.03 14.95
CA LEU A 360 -2.05 -2.41 13.54
C LEU A 360 -2.26 -3.92 13.35
N LEU A 361 -1.54 -4.73 14.14
CA LEU A 361 -1.66 -6.18 14.08
C LEU A 361 -3.01 -6.68 14.60
N GLU A 362 -3.55 -6.01 15.61
CA GLU A 362 -4.89 -6.30 16.12
C GLU A 362 -5.92 -6.06 15.00
N GLY A 363 -5.82 -4.94 14.27
CA GLY A 363 -6.80 -4.56 13.26
C GLY A 363 -8.19 -4.33 13.88
N LYS A 364 -9.25 -4.41 13.06
CA LYS A 364 -10.62 -4.15 13.53
C LYS A 364 -11.14 -5.29 14.45
N PRO A 365 -12.08 -5.02 15.37
CA PRO A 365 -12.53 -6.00 16.38
C PRO A 365 -12.91 -7.39 15.84
N HIS A 366 -13.44 -7.48 14.62
CA HIS A 366 -13.89 -8.74 14.00
C HIS A 366 -12.97 -9.24 12.88
N GLU A 367 -11.84 -8.59 12.62
CA GLU A 367 -10.89 -8.98 11.57
C GLU A 367 -9.73 -9.77 12.15
N PHE A 368 -9.53 -11.02 11.75
CA PHE A 368 -8.44 -11.87 12.24
C PHE A 368 -7.32 -12.08 11.20
N GLU A 369 -7.46 -11.48 10.01
CA GLU A 369 -6.55 -11.70 8.89
C GLU A 369 -5.10 -11.31 9.21
N ASN A 370 -4.88 -10.25 9.99
CA ASN A 370 -3.53 -9.75 10.30
C ASN A 370 -2.72 -10.73 11.17
N ILE A 371 -3.40 -11.57 11.95
CA ILE A 371 -2.76 -12.56 12.84
C ILE A 371 -2.01 -13.61 12.03
N GLN A 372 -2.38 -13.80 10.76
CA GLN A 372 -1.66 -14.72 9.90
C GLN A 372 -0.18 -14.35 9.76
N TRP A 373 0.20 -13.07 9.90
CA TRP A 373 1.58 -12.60 9.77
C TRP A 373 2.47 -12.96 10.96
N LEU A 374 1.89 -13.49 12.04
CA LEU A 374 2.60 -13.84 13.25
C LEU A 374 3.04 -15.30 13.25
N ASP A 375 4.24 -15.53 13.79
CA ASP A 375 4.75 -16.84 14.13
C ASP A 375 4.95 -16.98 15.65
N GLN A 376 5.36 -18.17 16.09
CA GLN A 376 5.53 -18.47 17.51
C GLN A 376 6.62 -17.61 18.17
N LYS A 377 7.67 -17.26 17.42
CA LYS A 377 8.77 -16.42 17.90
C LYS A 377 8.28 -14.98 18.13
N SER A 378 7.57 -14.41 17.16
CA SER A 378 6.97 -13.08 17.24
C SER A 378 5.98 -13.00 18.40
N CYS A 379 5.12 -14.01 18.57
CA CYS A 379 4.20 -14.06 19.71
C CYS A 379 4.92 -14.12 21.05
N SER A 380 6.00 -14.90 21.16
CA SER A 380 6.82 -14.96 22.38
C SER A 380 7.46 -13.61 22.70
N MET A 381 7.92 -12.87 21.67
CA MET A 381 8.42 -11.50 21.83
C MET A 381 7.32 -10.55 22.30
N ILE A 382 6.12 -10.60 21.68
CA ILE A 382 4.96 -9.79 22.10
C ILE A 382 4.57 -10.11 23.57
N GLN A 383 4.57 -11.38 23.98
CA GLN A 383 4.31 -11.77 25.37
C GLN A 383 5.32 -11.16 26.35
N SER A 384 6.59 -11.04 25.95
CA SER A 384 7.61 -10.39 26.78
C SER A 384 7.40 -8.88 26.94
N LEU A 385 6.71 -8.24 25.98
CA LEU A 385 6.39 -6.81 26.02
C LEU A 385 5.19 -6.48 26.92
N LEU A 386 4.45 -7.47 27.41
CA LEU A 386 3.26 -7.27 28.25
C LEU A 386 3.55 -6.44 29.52
N ILE A 387 4.79 -6.45 30.00
CA ILE A 387 5.24 -5.64 31.15
C ILE A 387 5.06 -4.14 30.89
N LEU A 388 5.19 -3.73 29.63
CA LEU A 388 5.08 -2.33 29.21
C LEU A 388 3.62 -1.87 29.07
N ASP A 389 2.66 -2.81 28.99
CA ASP A 389 1.27 -2.52 28.67
C ASP A 389 0.54 -1.81 29.83
N ASN A 390 -0.19 -0.74 29.53
CA ASN A 390 -0.80 0.11 30.54
C ASN A 390 -2.14 0.68 30.08
N GLU A 391 -2.81 1.42 30.96
CA GLU A 391 -4.13 1.99 30.67
C GLU A 391 -4.07 3.06 29.56
N ASN A 392 -2.99 3.83 29.50
CA ASN A 392 -2.79 4.86 28.47
C ASN A 392 -2.61 4.25 27.07
N SER A 393 -2.04 3.04 26.97
CA SER A 393 -1.97 2.28 25.71
C SER A 393 -3.28 1.57 25.36
N GLY A 394 -4.32 1.69 26.19
CA GLY A 394 -5.58 0.97 26.02
C GLY A 394 -5.42 -0.55 26.07
N PHE A 395 -4.37 -1.03 26.74
CA PHE A 395 -3.99 -2.44 26.82
C PHE A 395 -3.83 -3.12 25.44
N ALA A 396 -3.21 -2.42 24.49
CA ALA A 396 -3.07 -2.89 23.11
C ALA A 396 -2.34 -4.23 22.98
N ILE A 397 -1.31 -4.46 23.80
CA ILE A 397 -0.55 -5.72 23.78
C ILE A 397 -1.43 -6.87 24.25
N ASP A 398 -2.11 -6.67 25.39
CA ASP A 398 -3.03 -7.65 25.95
C ASP A 398 -4.18 -7.97 24.98
N ARG A 399 -4.80 -6.96 24.37
CA ARG A 399 -5.89 -7.13 23.39
C ARG A 399 -5.44 -7.97 22.19
N LEU A 400 -4.25 -7.70 21.65
CA LEU A 400 -3.67 -8.50 20.58
C LEU A 400 -3.46 -9.96 21.01
N LEU A 401 -2.89 -10.18 22.19
CA LEU A 401 -2.66 -11.54 22.73
C LEU A 401 -3.96 -12.31 22.95
N VAL A 402 -5.01 -11.66 23.48
CA VAL A 402 -6.36 -12.23 23.58
C VAL A 402 -6.84 -12.66 22.19
N LYS A 403 -6.69 -11.80 21.19
CA LYS A 403 -7.13 -12.08 19.83
C LYS A 403 -6.36 -13.24 19.18
N ILE A 404 -5.06 -13.34 19.43
CA ILE A 404 -4.24 -14.48 19.00
C ILE A 404 -4.73 -15.77 19.68
N ALA A 405 -5.00 -15.73 20.99
CA ALA A 405 -5.51 -16.88 21.73
C ALA A 405 -6.83 -17.41 21.14
N PHE A 406 -7.76 -16.51 20.80
CA PHE A 406 -9.04 -16.89 20.21
C PHE A 406 -8.93 -17.42 18.78
N SER A 407 -8.06 -16.84 17.95
CA SER A 407 -7.99 -17.18 16.53
C SER A 407 -7.04 -18.32 16.20
N ASN A 408 -5.85 -18.33 16.80
CA ASN A 408 -4.83 -19.35 16.57
C ASN A 408 -3.93 -19.51 17.81
N HIS A 409 -4.47 -20.16 18.84
CA HIS A 409 -3.74 -20.41 20.08
C HIS A 409 -2.42 -21.19 19.89
N GLN A 410 -2.22 -21.90 18.79
CA GLN A 410 -0.99 -22.64 18.53
C GLN A 410 0.23 -21.72 18.37
N LEU A 411 0.03 -20.44 18.07
CA LEU A 411 1.10 -19.44 17.97
C LEU A 411 1.67 -19.03 19.33
N LEU A 412 0.93 -19.25 20.43
CA LEU A 412 1.39 -18.89 21.77
C LEU A 412 2.43 -19.92 22.25
N SER A 413 3.41 -19.48 23.05
CA SER A 413 4.42 -20.39 23.62
C SER A 413 3.78 -21.49 24.46
N SER A 414 4.26 -22.72 24.29
CA SER A 414 3.83 -23.91 25.05
C SER A 414 5.02 -24.62 25.70
N ASN A 415 6.10 -23.89 25.99
CA ASN A 415 7.25 -24.47 26.68
C ASN A 415 6.80 -25.06 28.02
N SER A 416 7.33 -26.20 28.42
CA SER A 416 6.96 -26.86 29.69
C SER A 416 7.23 -26.01 30.94
N THR A 417 8.05 -24.97 30.81
CA THR A 417 8.33 -23.97 31.86
C THR A 417 7.22 -22.93 32.02
N THR A 418 6.28 -22.83 31.08
CA THR A 418 5.15 -21.90 31.16
C THR A 418 3.97 -22.52 31.89
N PHE A 419 3.09 -21.69 32.46
CA PHE A 419 1.90 -22.19 33.15
C PHE A 419 0.98 -22.94 32.19
N ARG A 420 0.87 -22.42 30.96
CA ARG A 420 0.16 -23.07 29.86
C ARG A 420 0.75 -24.44 29.51
N GLY A 421 2.07 -24.53 29.35
CA GLY A 421 2.76 -25.79 29.03
C GLY A 421 2.49 -26.85 30.10
N PHE A 422 2.64 -26.48 31.38
CA PHE A 422 2.34 -27.37 32.50
C PHE A 422 0.91 -27.94 32.46
N LEU A 423 -0.11 -27.09 32.28
CA LEU A 423 -1.51 -27.53 32.27
C LEU A 423 -1.81 -28.46 31.07
N ILE A 424 -1.21 -28.19 29.90
CA ILE A 424 -1.37 -29.00 28.69
C ILE A 424 -0.65 -30.34 28.84
N ASP A 425 0.61 -30.34 29.29
CA ASP A 425 1.46 -31.53 29.44
C ASP A 425 0.87 -32.52 30.46
N LYS A 426 0.29 -31.99 31.55
CA LYS A 426 -0.38 -32.79 32.57
C LYS A 426 -1.79 -33.23 32.20
N GLN A 427 -2.31 -32.81 31.04
CA GLN A 427 -3.69 -33.04 30.62
C GLN A 427 -4.70 -32.73 31.75
N MET A 428 -4.45 -31.65 32.51
CA MET A 428 -5.32 -31.32 33.64
C MET A 428 -6.71 -30.95 33.13
N GLU A 429 -7.70 -31.78 33.45
CA GLU A 429 -9.11 -31.47 33.19
C GLU A 429 -9.51 -30.23 34.01
N SER A 430 -10.35 -29.35 33.48
CA SER A 430 -10.79 -28.14 34.19
C SER A 430 -11.37 -28.45 35.58
N ASN A 431 -11.97 -29.64 35.76
CA ASN A 431 -12.53 -30.10 37.04
C ASN A 431 -11.47 -30.39 38.12
N SER A 432 -10.20 -30.56 37.75
CA SER A 432 -9.08 -30.79 38.67
C SER A 432 -8.52 -29.51 39.27
N ILE A 433 -8.87 -28.35 38.72
CA ILE A 433 -8.47 -27.05 39.25
C ILE A 433 -9.52 -26.60 40.27
N PRO A 434 -9.14 -26.30 41.53
CA PRO A 434 -10.09 -25.80 42.52
C PRO A 434 -10.81 -24.53 42.06
N VAL A 435 -12.15 -24.51 42.20
CA VAL A 435 -13.01 -23.46 41.63
C VAL A 435 -12.60 -22.04 42.06
N PHE A 436 -12.14 -21.87 43.30
CA PHE A 436 -11.71 -20.58 43.83
C PHE A 436 -10.44 -20.03 43.15
N LEU A 437 -9.65 -20.85 42.44
CA LEU A 437 -8.47 -20.41 41.70
C LEU A 437 -8.81 -19.86 40.32
N PHE A 438 -9.97 -20.18 39.74
CA PHE A 438 -10.32 -19.70 38.40
C PHE A 438 -10.27 -18.17 38.26
N PRO A 439 -10.85 -17.36 39.18
CA PRO A 439 -10.76 -15.91 39.06
C PRO A 439 -9.31 -15.41 39.03
N LEU A 440 -8.45 -16.00 39.86
CA LEU A 440 -7.03 -15.65 39.93
C LEU A 440 -6.30 -16.04 38.64
N ILE A 441 -6.49 -17.28 38.17
CA ILE A 441 -5.88 -17.79 36.94
C ILE A 441 -6.35 -16.95 35.74
N ILE A 442 -7.66 -16.71 35.61
CA ILE A 442 -8.22 -15.94 34.50
C ILE A 442 -7.70 -14.50 34.50
N ALA A 443 -7.64 -13.86 35.67
CA ALA A 443 -7.13 -12.49 35.79
C ALA A 443 -5.65 -12.38 35.40
N LEU A 444 -4.82 -13.37 35.77
CA LEU A 444 -3.37 -13.32 35.57
C LEU A 444 -2.91 -13.88 34.23
N TYR A 445 -3.56 -14.93 33.73
CA TYR A 445 -3.11 -15.72 32.58
C TYR A 445 -4.08 -15.69 31.39
N GLY A 446 -5.35 -15.32 31.63
CA GLY A 446 -6.42 -15.45 30.66
C GLY A 446 -6.94 -16.88 30.57
N GLY A 447 -7.09 -17.43 29.36
CA GLY A 447 -7.58 -18.81 29.19
C GLY A 447 -9.09 -18.95 29.05
N LEU A 448 -9.82 -17.87 28.76
CA LEU A 448 -11.24 -17.98 28.41
C LEU A 448 -11.41 -18.38 26.95
N ALA A 449 -12.31 -19.33 26.71
CA ALA A 449 -12.73 -19.78 25.39
C ALA A 449 -14.26 -19.75 25.29
N ARG A 450 -14.78 -19.62 24.07
CA ARG A 450 -16.21 -19.66 23.80
C ARG A 450 -16.59 -21.03 23.24
N GLU A 451 -17.48 -21.73 23.92
CA GLU A 451 -18.04 -23.01 23.49
C GLU A 451 -19.54 -22.84 23.24
N GLY A 452 -19.89 -22.49 22.00
CA GLY A 452 -21.26 -22.14 21.63
C GLY A 452 -21.73 -20.85 22.32
N GLN A 453 -22.69 -20.98 23.24
CA GLN A 453 -23.22 -19.86 24.04
C GLN A 453 -22.54 -19.71 25.42
N SER A 454 -21.75 -20.70 25.86
CA SER A 454 -21.06 -20.63 27.14
C SER A 454 -19.62 -20.13 26.99
N VAL A 455 -19.11 -19.56 28.08
CA VAL A 455 -17.71 -19.16 28.22
C VAL A 455 -17.09 -20.11 29.23
N VAL A 456 -16.04 -20.81 28.83
CA VAL A 456 -15.37 -21.81 29.64
C VAL A 456 -13.89 -21.53 29.75
N PHE A 457 -13.27 -22.03 30.82
CA PHE A 457 -11.82 -22.00 30.95
C PHE A 457 -11.18 -23.12 30.10
N ASN A 458 -10.22 -22.75 29.26
CA ASN A 458 -9.44 -23.66 28.44
C ASN A 458 -7.95 -23.25 28.49
N PRO A 459 -7.06 -24.12 29.02
CA PRO A 459 -5.63 -23.84 29.10
C PRO A 459 -4.97 -23.47 27.78
N ARG A 460 -5.51 -23.94 26.64
CA ARG A 460 -4.96 -23.62 25.32
C ARG A 460 -5.02 -22.13 25.00
N HIS A 461 -6.00 -21.40 25.57
CA HIS A 461 -6.24 -19.97 25.37
C HIS A 461 -5.50 -19.07 26.39
N ILE A 462 -4.66 -19.63 27.26
CA ILE A 462 -3.75 -18.84 28.10
C ILE A 462 -2.78 -18.09 27.20
N HIS A 463 -2.68 -16.78 27.39
CA HIS A 463 -1.90 -15.89 26.52
C HIS A 463 -0.97 -14.95 27.28
N ARG A 464 -1.13 -14.82 28.59
CA ARG A 464 -0.18 -14.11 29.46
C ARG A 464 0.68 -15.12 30.22
N GLU A 465 1.83 -14.66 30.70
CA GLU A 465 2.74 -15.44 31.52
C GLU A 465 3.22 -14.62 32.72
N SER A 466 3.49 -15.30 33.84
CA SER A 466 4.06 -14.66 35.04
C SER A 466 5.20 -15.50 35.57
N SER A 467 6.44 -15.03 35.41
CA SER A 467 7.63 -15.70 35.95
C SER A 467 7.60 -15.84 37.47
N VAL A 468 6.84 -14.98 38.16
CA VAL A 468 6.74 -14.96 39.63
C VAL A 468 5.68 -15.92 40.14
N LEU A 469 4.48 -15.91 39.55
CA LEU A 469 3.34 -16.70 40.06
C LEU A 469 3.29 -18.11 39.46
N THR A 470 3.87 -18.33 38.28
CA THR A 470 3.86 -19.64 37.62
C THR A 470 4.48 -20.73 38.49
N PRO A 471 5.68 -20.56 39.10
CA PRO A 471 6.26 -21.60 39.96
C PRO A 471 5.40 -21.93 41.18
N ILE A 472 4.75 -20.92 41.76
CA ILE A 472 3.88 -21.06 42.93
C ILE A 472 2.63 -21.87 42.57
N LEU A 473 1.96 -21.51 41.48
CA LEU A 473 0.76 -22.20 40.99
C LEU A 473 1.05 -23.62 40.52
N VAL A 474 2.17 -23.84 39.81
CA VAL A 474 2.59 -25.18 39.37
C VAL A 474 2.87 -26.08 40.57
N ARG A 475 3.58 -25.59 41.59
CA ARG A 475 3.83 -26.36 42.82
C ARG A 475 2.54 -26.65 43.55
N PHE A 476 1.64 -25.66 43.65
CA PHE A 476 0.32 -25.88 44.21
C PHE A 476 -0.40 -26.99 43.43
N LEU A 477 -0.54 -26.92 42.12
CA LEU A 477 -1.32 -27.90 41.34
C LEU A 477 -0.67 -29.29 41.22
N SER A 478 0.64 -29.42 41.43
CA SER A 478 1.36 -30.70 41.33
C SER A 478 1.17 -31.62 42.55
N GLU A 479 0.68 -31.10 43.67
CA GLU A 479 0.45 -31.88 44.88
C GLU A 479 -0.97 -32.50 44.87
N ASN A 480 -1.07 -33.83 44.79
CA ASN A 480 -2.36 -34.57 44.69
C ASN A 480 -3.03 -34.88 46.05
N ASP A 481 -2.48 -34.40 47.16
CA ASP A 481 -2.97 -34.73 48.51
C ASP A 481 -4.12 -33.79 48.92
N HIS A 482 -5.36 -34.30 48.84
CA HIS A 482 -6.60 -33.56 49.16
C HIS A 482 -6.70 -33.20 50.65
N ASP A 483 -6.11 -34.00 51.54
CA ASP A 483 -6.18 -33.79 53.00
C ASP A 483 -5.40 -32.56 53.48
N LYS A 484 -4.55 -31.98 52.60
CA LYS A 484 -3.71 -30.80 52.90
C LYS A 484 -4.13 -29.55 52.14
N GLN A 485 -5.28 -29.55 51.49
CA GLN A 485 -5.72 -28.43 50.64
C GLN A 485 -5.81 -27.09 51.40
N ASP A 486 -6.33 -27.10 52.64
CA ASP A 486 -6.40 -25.90 53.49
C ASP A 486 -5.04 -25.36 53.92
N GLN A 487 -4.09 -26.25 54.23
CA GLN A 487 -2.72 -25.86 54.58
C GLN A 487 -1.99 -25.28 53.36
N ARG A 488 -2.20 -25.87 52.18
CA ARG A 488 -1.67 -25.38 50.91
C ARG A 488 -2.24 -24.01 50.55
N LEU A 489 -3.55 -23.79 50.77
CA LEU A 489 -4.19 -22.50 50.53
C LEU A 489 -3.62 -21.41 51.44
N LYS A 490 -3.44 -21.69 52.74
CA LYS A 490 -2.80 -20.76 53.68
C LYS A 490 -1.37 -20.40 53.25
N LYS A 491 -0.61 -21.40 52.78
CA LYS A 491 0.75 -21.18 52.27
C LYS A 491 0.77 -20.33 50.99
N LEU A 492 -0.13 -20.62 50.04
CA LEU A 492 -0.31 -19.82 48.82
C LEU A 492 -0.64 -18.35 49.17
N GLN A 493 -1.59 -18.14 50.08
CA GLN A 493 -1.97 -16.79 50.54
C GLN A 493 -0.79 -16.05 51.18
N GLN A 494 -0.01 -16.73 52.04
CA GLN A 494 1.17 -16.14 52.66
C GLN A 494 2.24 -15.74 51.64
N GLU A 495 2.52 -16.60 50.65
CA GLU A 495 3.52 -16.31 49.62
C GLU A 495 3.07 -15.18 48.69
N CYS A 496 1.78 -15.15 48.29
CA CYS A 496 1.22 -14.03 47.54
C CYS A 496 1.27 -12.73 48.33
N LEU A 497 0.97 -12.76 49.63
CA LEU A 497 1.03 -11.59 50.51
C LEU A 497 2.47 -11.08 50.68
N GLN A 498 3.44 -11.98 50.87
CA GLN A 498 4.86 -11.63 50.94
C GLN A 498 5.34 -10.97 49.65
N LEU A 499 4.95 -11.50 48.49
CA LEU A 499 5.28 -10.89 47.19
C LEU A 499 4.66 -9.49 47.04
N PHE A 500 3.43 -9.32 47.50
CA PHE A 500 2.76 -8.02 47.49
C PHE A 500 3.49 -7.01 48.39
N VAL A 501 3.78 -7.38 49.63
CA VAL A 501 4.50 -6.52 50.60
C VAL A 501 5.91 -6.17 50.10
N MET A 502 6.67 -7.15 49.62
CA MET A 502 8.04 -6.95 49.14
C MET A 502 8.11 -6.04 47.90
N ARG A 503 7.03 -5.95 47.10
CA ARG A 503 6.91 -4.98 45.99
C ARG A 503 6.47 -3.60 46.45
N MET A 504 5.58 -3.51 47.45
CA MET A 504 5.19 -2.25 48.06
C MET A 504 6.36 -1.56 48.78
N GLU A 505 7.29 -2.33 49.35
CA GLU A 505 8.47 -1.82 50.06
C GLU A 505 9.59 -1.32 49.11
N LYS A 506 9.65 -1.82 47.87
CA LYS A 506 10.63 -1.43 46.85
C LYS A 506 10.23 -0.16 46.06
N HIS A 507 9.64 0.84 46.71
CA HIS A 507 9.28 2.11 46.07
C HIS A 507 10.51 2.90 45.57
N GLU A 508 11.10 2.50 44.45
CA GLU A 508 12.06 3.29 43.65
C GLU A 508 11.80 3.05 42.15
N GLU A 509 11.22 4.08 41.52
CA GLU A 509 11.40 4.50 40.11
C GLU A 509 10.99 3.60 38.93
N SER A 510 10.13 2.59 39.07
CA SER A 510 9.36 2.14 37.90
C SER A 510 7.87 2.01 38.19
N SER A 511 7.07 2.67 37.35
CA SER A 511 5.61 2.64 37.32
C SER A 511 5.10 1.31 36.73
N ASP A 512 5.70 0.20 37.15
CA ASP A 512 5.45 -1.13 36.59
C ASP A 512 4.51 -1.95 37.49
N ALA A 513 3.34 -2.24 36.93
CA ALA A 513 2.50 -3.41 37.22
C ALA A 513 2.01 -3.61 38.67
N ILE A 514 1.12 -2.71 39.13
CA ILE A 514 -0.06 -3.15 39.87
C ILE A 514 -1.00 -3.83 38.85
N LEU A 515 -0.75 -5.10 38.53
CA LEU A 515 -1.76 -5.98 37.94
C LEU A 515 -2.66 -6.50 39.07
N PHE A 516 -3.32 -5.55 39.75
CA PHE A 516 -4.30 -5.81 40.80
C PHE A 516 -5.50 -4.83 40.86
N PRO A 517 -5.84 -4.00 39.83
CA PRO A 517 -7.23 -3.64 39.66
C PRO A 517 -7.88 -4.77 38.86
N ILE A 518 -8.74 -5.50 39.55
CA ILE A 518 -9.86 -6.29 39.07
C ILE A 518 -10.35 -5.75 37.70
N ARG A 519 -9.87 -6.35 36.59
CA ARG A 519 -10.42 -6.10 35.24
C ARG A 519 -11.70 -6.92 35.08
N PHE A 520 -12.77 -6.47 35.72
CA PHE A 520 -14.14 -6.83 35.35
C PHE A 520 -14.73 -5.68 34.55
N TYR A 521 -14.45 -5.63 33.25
CA TYR A 521 -15.28 -4.91 32.29
C TYR A 521 -15.30 -5.68 30.97
N ALA A 522 -16.51 -5.84 30.42
CA ALA A 522 -16.88 -6.50 29.17
C ALA A 522 -17.15 -8.02 29.18
N PHE A 523 -18.05 -8.45 30.08
CA PHE A 523 -19.18 -9.30 29.67
C PHE A 523 -20.46 -8.46 29.83
N ALA A 524 -20.72 -7.63 28.82
CA ALA A 524 -22.00 -7.01 28.53
C ALA A 524 -22.12 -6.89 27.01
#